data_AF-A0A2T5JEY3-F1
#
_entry.id   AF-A0A2T5JEY3-F1
#
_cell.length_a   1.000
_cell.length_b   1.000
_cell.length_c   1.000
_cell.angle_alpha   90.00
_cell.angle_beta   90.00
_cell.angle_gamma   90.00
#
_symmetry.space_group_name_H-M   'P 1'
#
loop_
_entity.id
_entity.type
_entity.pdbx_description
1 polymer ?
#
loop_
_entity_poly.entity_id
_entity_poly.type
_entity_poly.pdbx_seq_one_letter_code
_entity_poly.pdbx_strand_id
1 'polypeptide(L)'
;MKKLLLLLFILPATLTALADQVDRTAELLKTGNFTELGKLFAGSVDVTLMDDENMLSGTKALASVESFFKKNPIKTVKVLHRIDSNPKIKFGVILVGCSTGNYRVSVSFKQSGAQFLLDEFRVETEKA
;
A
#
# COMPACT_ATOMS: atom_id res chain seq x y z
N MET A 1 35.82 0.36 48.65
CA MET A 1 36.26 0.49 47.25
C MET A 1 35.03 0.34 46.36
N LYS A 2 34.35 1.45 46.06
CA LYS A 2 34.15 1.98 44.69
C LYS A 2 33.71 0.93 43.66
N LYS A 3 32.37 0.87 43.50
CA LYS A 3 31.59 0.83 42.24
C LYS A 3 32.17 0.03 41.07
N LEU A 4 31.47 -1.04 40.69
CA LEU A 4 31.15 -1.26 39.27
C LEU A 4 29.87 -2.10 39.14
N LEU A 5 28.72 -1.45 39.31
CA LEU A 5 27.43 -2.00 38.89
C LEU A 5 27.37 -1.81 37.36
N LEU A 6 27.80 -2.81 36.60
CA LEU A 6 27.63 -2.85 35.15
C LEU A 6 26.16 -3.14 34.85
N LEU A 7 25.36 -2.08 34.80
CA LEU A 7 24.00 -2.13 34.30
C LEU A 7 24.08 -2.27 32.77
N LEU A 8 24.03 -3.49 32.27
CA LEU A 8 23.91 -3.78 30.84
C LEU A 8 22.50 -3.33 30.41
N PHE A 9 22.41 -2.11 29.87
CA PHE A 9 21.17 -1.60 29.29
C PHE A 9 20.93 -2.34 27.97
N ILE A 10 20.19 -3.45 28.05
CA ILE A 10 19.66 -4.14 26.87
C ILE A 10 18.64 -3.16 26.27
N LEU A 11 19.03 -2.38 25.26
CA LEU A 11 18.05 -1.69 24.42
C LEU A 11 17.14 -2.77 23.86
N PRO A 12 15.80 -2.70 24.04
CA PRO A 12 14.91 -3.47 23.20
C PRO A 12 15.11 -2.95 21.78
N ALA A 13 15.87 -3.68 20.97
CA ALA A 13 15.82 -3.53 19.53
C ALA A 13 14.39 -3.89 19.14
N THR A 14 13.55 -2.88 19.01
CA THR A 14 12.24 -3.02 18.39
C THR A 14 12.51 -3.50 16.97
N LEU A 15 12.44 -4.82 16.76
CA LEU A 15 12.23 -5.41 15.45
C LEU A 15 10.88 -4.86 14.97
N THR A 16 10.90 -3.69 14.36
CA THR A 16 9.82 -3.27 13.48
C THR A 16 9.83 -4.30 12.36
N ALA A 17 8.95 -5.30 12.45
CA ALA A 17 8.64 -6.14 11.31
C ALA A 17 8.37 -5.18 10.15
N LEU A 18 9.18 -5.24 9.09
CA LEU A 18 8.95 -4.42 7.92
C LEU A 18 7.51 -4.69 7.49
N ALA A 19 6.67 -3.65 7.55
CA ALA A 19 5.27 -3.79 7.19
C ALA A 19 5.19 -4.34 5.77
N ASP A 20 4.37 -5.37 5.57
CA ASP A 20 4.10 -5.92 4.24
C ASP A 20 3.62 -4.80 3.30
N GLN A 21 3.98 -4.85 2.02
CA GLN A 21 3.68 -3.79 1.07
C GLN A 21 2.16 -3.52 0.94
N VAL A 22 1.32 -4.54 1.13
CA VAL A 22 -0.13 -4.38 1.14
C VAL A 22 -0.58 -3.58 2.36
N ASP A 23 -0.02 -3.86 3.54
CA ASP A 23 -0.33 -3.13 4.77
C ASP A 23 0.15 -1.69 4.71
N ARG A 24 1.34 -1.49 4.13
CA ARG A 24 1.88 -0.16 3.90
C ARG A 24 0.97 0.65 2.97
N THR A 25 0.50 0.06 1.87
CA THR A 25 -0.47 0.72 0.98
C THR A 25 -1.77 1.06 1.70
N ALA A 26 -2.33 0.13 2.49
CA ALA A 26 -3.55 0.38 3.26
C ALA A 26 -3.37 1.53 4.27
N GLU A 27 -2.25 1.59 4.98
CA GLU A 27 -1.92 2.67 5.91
C GLU A 27 -1.80 4.03 5.18
N LEU A 28 -1.11 4.06 4.04
CA LEU A 28 -0.93 5.29 3.25
C LEU A 28 -2.24 5.80 2.67
N LEU A 29 -3.11 4.90 2.20
CA LEU A 29 -4.47 5.26 1.80
C LEU A 29 -5.29 5.79 2.98
N LYS A 30 -5.21 5.14 4.14
CA LYS A 30 -5.93 5.56 5.36
C LYS A 30 -5.52 6.95 5.84
N THR A 31 -4.23 7.28 5.73
CA THR A 31 -3.67 8.58 6.13
C THR A 31 -3.72 9.63 5.04
N GLY A 32 -4.12 9.27 3.81
CA GLY A 32 -4.12 10.17 2.66
C GLY A 32 -2.72 10.61 2.22
N ASN A 33 -1.67 9.86 2.58
CA ASN A 33 -0.29 10.21 2.26
C ASN A 33 0.11 9.69 0.87
N PHE A 34 -0.44 10.33 -0.16
CA PHE A 34 -0.19 9.99 -1.57
C PHE A 34 1.27 10.21 -1.98
N THR A 35 1.98 11.16 -1.36
CA THR A 35 3.42 11.37 -1.62
C THR A 35 4.24 10.12 -1.30
N GLU A 36 4.01 9.50 -0.14
CA GLU A 36 4.70 8.25 0.21
C GLU A 36 4.14 7.05 -0.56
N LEU A 37 2.85 7.05 -0.90
CA LEU A 37 2.24 5.98 -1.73
C LEU A 37 2.91 5.89 -3.09
N GLY A 38 3.18 7.03 -3.72
CA GLY A 38 3.85 7.11 -5.02
C GLY A 38 5.25 6.48 -5.04
N LYS A 39 5.93 6.41 -3.90
CA LYS A 39 7.25 5.76 -3.80
C LYS A 39 7.19 4.24 -3.93
N LEU A 40 6.00 3.66 -3.73
CA LEU A 40 5.79 2.23 -3.92
C LEU A 40 5.61 1.87 -5.40
N PHE A 41 5.30 2.84 -6.27
CA PHE A 41 4.90 2.57 -7.64
C PHE A 41 6.11 2.21 -8.50
N ALA A 42 5.91 1.24 -9.38
CA ALA A 42 6.86 0.95 -10.45
C ALA A 42 6.92 2.10 -11.48
N GLY A 43 7.92 2.07 -12.35
CA GLY A 43 8.06 3.08 -13.42
C GLY A 43 6.87 3.08 -14.40
N SER A 44 6.22 1.93 -14.56
CA SER A 44 4.97 1.73 -15.30
C SER A 44 4.01 0.92 -14.43
N VAL A 45 2.75 1.35 -14.35
CA VAL A 45 1.70 0.76 -13.52
C VAL A 45 0.45 0.58 -14.36
N ASP A 46 -0.13 -0.61 -14.31
CA ASP A 46 -1.46 -0.86 -14.83
C ASP A 46 -2.49 -0.31 -13.84
N VAL A 47 -3.23 0.72 -14.26
CA VAL A 47 -4.21 1.39 -13.42
C VAL A 47 -5.60 1.16 -14.00
N THR A 48 -6.44 0.50 -13.24
CA THR A 48 -7.87 0.40 -13.53
C THR A 48 -8.65 1.18 -12.48
N LEU A 49 -9.39 2.21 -12.89
CA LEU A 49 -10.30 2.95 -12.03
C LEU A 49 -11.72 2.76 -12.56
N MET A 50 -12.50 1.91 -11.90
CA MET A 50 -13.81 1.47 -12.38
C MET A 50 -13.67 0.79 -13.75
N ASP A 51 -14.29 1.34 -14.80
CA ASP A 51 -14.24 0.78 -16.15
C ASP A 51 -13.10 1.36 -17.02
N ASP A 52 -12.28 2.26 -16.47
CA ASP A 52 -11.19 2.93 -17.18
C ASP A 52 -9.83 2.28 -16.85
N GLU A 53 -9.28 1.55 -17.81
CA GLU A 53 -8.01 0.81 -17.69
C GLU A 53 -6.93 1.43 -18.56
N ASN A 54 -5.78 1.77 -17.97
CA ASN A 54 -4.65 2.39 -18.65
C ASN A 54 -3.31 1.95 -18.07
N MET A 55 -2.33 1.74 -18.94
CA MET A 55 -0.92 1.63 -18.55
C MET A 55 -0.31 3.03 -18.43
N LEU A 56 0.10 3.43 -17.23
CA LEU A 56 0.58 4.78 -16.92
C LEU A 56 1.99 4.76 -16.34
N SER A 57 2.73 5.86 -16.47
CA SER A 57 3.96 6.04 -15.68
C SER A 57 3.61 6.16 -14.18
N GLY A 58 4.51 5.78 -13.28
CA GLY A 58 4.27 5.83 -11.84
C GLY A 58 3.73 7.17 -11.33
N THR A 59 4.25 8.29 -11.84
CA THR A 59 3.75 9.65 -11.50
C THR A 59 2.34 9.91 -12.01
N LYS A 60 2.02 9.48 -13.25
CA LYS A 60 0.67 9.65 -13.82
C LYS A 60 -0.35 8.73 -13.13
N ALA A 61 0.06 7.51 -12.81
CA ALA A 61 -0.72 6.57 -12.02
C ALA A 61 -1.07 7.16 -10.64
N LEU A 62 -0.08 7.70 -9.92
CA LEU A 62 -0.31 8.37 -8.64
C LEU A 62 -1.31 9.52 -8.76
N ALA A 63 -1.13 10.40 -9.75
CA ALA A 63 -2.04 11.52 -9.97
C ALA A 63 -3.48 11.07 -10.26
N SER A 64 -3.65 9.97 -11.01
CA SER A 64 -4.96 9.38 -11.29
C SER A 64 -5.62 8.82 -10.03
N VAL A 65 -4.88 8.03 -9.24
CA VAL A 65 -5.33 7.45 -7.96
C VAL A 65 -5.69 8.55 -6.95
N GLU A 66 -4.84 9.58 -6.81
CA GLU A 66 -5.11 10.72 -5.91
C GLU A 66 -6.36 11.49 -6.36
N SER A 67 -6.52 11.74 -7.66
CA SER A 67 -7.70 12.40 -8.23
C SER A 67 -8.98 11.61 -7.95
N PHE A 68 -8.92 10.28 -8.06
CA PHE A 68 -10.03 9.40 -7.72
C PHE A 68 -10.44 9.53 -6.25
N PHE A 69 -9.50 9.45 -5.32
CA PHE A 69 -9.81 9.53 -3.88
C PHE A 69 -10.07 10.96 -3.38
N LYS A 70 -9.68 12.01 -4.14
CA LYS A 70 -10.19 13.38 -3.91
C LYS A 70 -11.69 13.49 -4.21
N LYS A 71 -12.17 12.82 -5.26
CA LYS A 71 -13.61 12.75 -5.61
C LYS A 71 -14.37 11.77 -4.73
N ASN A 72 -13.69 10.76 -4.19
CA ASN A 72 -14.23 9.74 -3.31
C ASN A 72 -13.49 9.74 -1.96
N PRO A 73 -13.74 10.72 -1.06
CA PRO A 73 -13.01 10.85 0.20
C PRO A 73 -13.06 9.59 1.06
N ILE A 74 -11.88 9.05 1.41
CA ILE A 74 -11.69 7.85 2.22
C ILE A 74 -12.17 8.09 3.66
N LYS A 75 -12.88 7.11 4.22
CA LYS A 75 -13.38 7.06 5.61
C LYS A 75 -12.83 5.87 6.37
N THR A 76 -12.77 4.71 5.74
CA THR A 76 -12.26 3.48 6.32
C THR A 76 -11.37 2.74 5.34
N VAL A 77 -10.41 2.00 5.87
CA VAL A 77 -9.52 1.15 5.08
C VAL A 77 -9.31 -0.15 5.86
N LYS A 78 -9.49 -1.29 5.18
CA LYS A 78 -9.32 -2.62 5.77
C LYS A 78 -8.71 -3.57 4.73
N VAL A 79 -7.57 -4.18 5.06
CA VAL A 79 -7.03 -5.28 4.24
C VAL A 79 -7.93 -6.51 4.39
N LEU A 80 -8.42 -7.04 3.27
CA LEU A 80 -9.27 -8.24 3.21
C LEU A 80 -8.46 -9.50 2.94
N HIS A 81 -7.54 -9.45 1.98
CA HIS A 81 -6.75 -10.60 1.56
C HIS A 81 -5.31 -10.20 1.27
N ARG A 82 -4.40 -11.16 1.49
CA ARG A 82 -3.02 -11.13 1.03
C ARG A 82 -2.72 -12.46 0.36
N ILE A 83 -2.03 -12.41 -0.78
CA ILE A 83 -1.54 -13.58 -1.49
C ILE A 83 -0.07 -13.37 -1.75
N ASP A 84 0.75 -14.25 -1.20
CA ASP A 84 2.20 -14.20 -1.26
C ASP A 84 2.84 -15.56 -1.57
N SER A 85 2.06 -16.46 -2.16
CA SER A 85 2.49 -17.81 -2.56
C SER A 85 3.60 -17.81 -3.62
N ASN A 86 3.75 -16.72 -4.38
CA ASN A 86 4.87 -16.51 -5.28
C ASN A 86 5.89 -15.58 -4.61
N PRO A 87 7.16 -16.00 -4.41
CA PRO A 87 8.16 -15.17 -3.74
C PRO A 87 8.50 -13.88 -4.48
N LYS A 88 8.11 -13.73 -5.76
CA LYS A 88 8.36 -12.54 -6.58
C LYS A 88 7.13 -11.64 -6.75
N ILE A 89 5.97 -12.04 -6.22
CA ILE A 89 4.71 -11.30 -6.35
C ILE A 89 4.06 -11.16 -4.98
N LYS A 90 3.62 -9.95 -4.64
CA LYS A 90 2.73 -9.72 -3.50
C LYS A 90 1.43 -9.18 -4.05
N PHE A 91 0.32 -9.78 -3.68
CA PHE A 91 -1.01 -9.31 -4.08
C PHE A 91 -1.86 -9.04 -2.85
N GLY A 92 -2.61 -7.95 -2.89
CA GLY A 92 -3.44 -7.49 -1.79
C GLY A 92 -4.81 -7.04 -2.26
N VAL A 93 -5.81 -7.28 -1.42
CA VAL A 93 -7.14 -6.69 -1.57
C VAL A 93 -7.44 -5.85 -0.36
N ILE A 94 -7.82 -4.60 -0.59
CA ILE A 94 -8.11 -3.60 0.42
C ILE A 94 -9.54 -3.10 0.20
N LEU A 95 -10.40 -3.23 1.21
CA LEU A 95 -11.69 -2.57 1.25
C LEU A 95 -11.49 -1.13 1.68
N VAL A 96 -11.92 -0.18 0.84
CA VAL A 96 -11.85 1.25 1.10
C VAL A 96 -13.27 1.79 1.14
N GLY A 97 -13.74 2.17 2.33
CA GLY A 97 -15.02 2.84 2.49
C GLY A 97 -14.84 4.34 2.28
N CYS A 98 -15.58 4.90 1.33
CA CYS A 98 -15.59 6.32 1.01
C CYS A 98 -16.97 6.93 1.29
N SER A 99 -17.06 8.27 1.30
CA SER A 99 -18.35 8.95 1.43
C SER A 99 -19.32 8.70 0.28
N THR A 100 -18.84 8.20 -0.86
CA THR A 100 -19.58 7.94 -2.09
C THR A 100 -19.94 6.46 -2.29
N GLY A 101 -19.41 5.56 -1.43
CA GLY A 101 -19.59 4.13 -1.57
C GLY A 101 -18.38 3.35 -1.05
N ASN A 102 -18.47 2.03 -1.11
CA ASN A 102 -17.37 1.13 -0.77
C ASN A 102 -16.69 0.64 -2.05
N TYR A 103 -15.35 0.63 -2.03
CA TYR A 103 -14.54 0.24 -3.16
C TYR A 103 -13.59 -0.91 -2.76
N ARG A 104 -13.43 -1.85 -3.69
CA ARG A 104 -12.41 -2.88 -3.62
C ARG A 104 -11.17 -2.37 -4.35
N VAL A 105 -10.06 -2.26 -3.63
CA VAL A 105 -8.77 -1.87 -4.18
C VAL A 105 -7.87 -3.10 -4.23
N SER A 106 -7.61 -3.60 -5.42
CA SER A 106 -6.67 -4.70 -5.65
C SER A 106 -5.32 -4.12 -6.05
N VAL A 107 -4.25 -4.59 -5.42
CA VAL A 107 -2.88 -4.14 -5.68
C VAL A 107 -1.97 -5.34 -5.93
N SER A 108 -1.16 -5.25 -6.98
CA SER A 108 -0.07 -6.20 -7.25
C SER A 108 1.26 -5.47 -7.09
N PHE A 109 2.23 -6.18 -6.51
CA PHE A 109 3.62 -5.77 -6.48
C PHE A 109 4.49 -6.87 -7.05
N LYS A 110 5.47 -6.47 -7.85
CA LYS A 110 6.46 -7.36 -8.44
C LYS A 110 7.85 -7.03 -7.92
N GLN A 111 8.65 -8.08 -7.70
CA GLN A 111 10.02 -7.91 -7.25
C GLN A 111 10.87 -7.20 -8.32
N SER A 112 11.53 -6.12 -7.92
CA SER A 112 12.52 -5.36 -8.69
C SER A 112 13.77 -5.19 -7.83
N GLY A 113 14.80 -6.00 -8.11
CA GLY A 113 15.98 -6.11 -7.27
C GLY A 113 15.64 -6.59 -5.85
N ALA A 114 15.98 -5.78 -4.85
CA ALA A 114 15.72 -6.06 -3.43
C ALA A 114 14.35 -5.53 -2.95
N GLN A 115 13.58 -4.86 -3.81
CA GLN A 115 12.32 -4.20 -3.46
C GLN A 115 11.15 -4.84 -4.19
N PHE A 116 9.94 -4.64 -3.68
CA PHE A 116 8.70 -4.93 -4.37
C PHE A 116 8.07 -3.60 -4.77
N LEU A 117 7.79 -3.44 -6.06
CA LEU A 117 7.18 -2.24 -6.61
C LEU A 117 5.78 -2.57 -7.11
N LEU A 118 4.84 -1.66 -6.84
CA LEU A 118 3.44 -1.76 -7.23
C LEU A 118 3.34 -1.61 -8.75
N ASP A 119 2.88 -2.67 -9.42
CA ASP A 119 2.75 -2.73 -10.88
C ASP A 119 1.29 -2.81 -11.35
N GLU A 120 0.33 -3.05 -10.44
CA GLU A 120 -1.11 -2.96 -10.72
C GLU A 120 -1.85 -2.25 -9.57
N PHE A 121 -2.72 -1.31 -9.91
CA PHE A 121 -3.67 -0.65 -9.00
C PHE A 121 -5.07 -0.66 -9.61
N ARG A 122 -5.96 -1.50 -9.08
CA ARG A 122 -7.33 -1.66 -9.57
C ARG A 122 -8.33 -1.23 -8.52
N VAL A 123 -9.29 -0.40 -8.89
CA VAL A 123 -10.41 0.05 -8.05
C VAL A 123 -11.72 -0.36 -8.71
N GLU A 124 -12.55 -1.09 -7.97
CA GLU A 124 -13.87 -1.51 -8.39
C GLU A 124 -14.89 -1.19 -7.28
N THR A 125 -16.18 -1.12 -7.60
CA THR A 125 -17.21 -1.10 -6.56
C THR A 125 -17.18 -2.40 -5.77
N GLU A 126 -17.29 -2.31 -4.43
CA GLU A 126 -17.46 -3.51 -3.63
C GLU A 126 -18.83 -4.12 -3.95
N LYS A 127 -18.84 -5.40 -4.35
CA LYS A 127 -20.08 -6.12 -4.62
C LYS A 127 -20.83 -6.34 -3.31
N ALA A 128 -22.12 -6.00 -3.29
CA ALA A 128 -23.02 -6.21 -2.17
C ALA A 128 -23.32 -7.70 -1.94
#